data_AF-E4XTN1-F1
#
_entry.id   AF-E4XTN1-F1
#
_cell.length_a   1.000
_cell.length_b   1.000
_cell.length_c   1.000
_cell.angle_alpha   90.00
_cell.angle_beta   90.00
_cell.angle_gamma   90.00
#
_symmetry.space_group_name_H-M   'P 1'
#
loop_
_entity.id
_entity.type
_entity.pdbx_description
1 polymer ?
#
loop_
_entity_poly.entity_id
_entity_poly.type
_entity_poly.pdbx_seq_one_letter_code
_entity_poly.pdbx_strand_id
1 'polypeptide(L)'
;MLYQLENWDELDEEEKEAMETLKFIEKAHELLHEHDHLGFGAAVDEHEADDARVFDDNEEVAVQYEKEEEKEESKAVEAAPQKAEESFEAAHAINLDEEGPSLGFDLADLAGAGGLVDELRRLYSFVTHVSNEFRCTQDHIKFVGTDKKYFMDFSYPICFDRAKFWTPDVEKGCLVYSFGVDDNWKFDEEMARMEQCKVFAFDPNMYDEEEGVKESGVDFRKIGIGKKNADDVLQPGKRDYKYRSRFGDGKLDKIRTQPMRTLWGLMRELGHTDRIIDVVKIDREGPRKAYEPAVLRNLLEDGTYACVRHLVFELHFFGPIDDADEVRSTFSMLKGLEDAGLKLYRSQASKTKSKIESVDDFLTLKNEKNTFVYVLSWFNPKPTICH
;
A
#
# COMPACT_ATOMS: atom_id res chain seq x y z
N MET A 1 -41.29 1.39 -8.11
CA MET A 1 -42.67 1.68 -7.65
C MET A 1 -42.54 2.17 -6.22
N LEU A 2 -42.63 3.48 -5.99
CA LEU A 2 -42.31 4.12 -4.70
C LEU A 2 -43.31 3.67 -3.62
N TYR A 3 -42.83 2.95 -2.59
CA TYR A 3 -43.58 2.76 -1.35
C TYR A 3 -43.71 4.12 -0.66
N GLN A 4 -44.93 4.67 -0.61
CA GLN A 4 -45.25 5.68 0.40
C GLN A 4 -45.34 4.93 1.73
N LEU A 5 -44.37 5.15 2.61
CA LEU A 5 -44.43 4.67 3.99
C LEU A 5 -45.54 5.44 4.70
N GLU A 6 -46.67 4.76 4.91
CA GLU A 6 -47.68 5.19 5.87
C GLU A 6 -46.97 5.32 7.23
N ASN A 7 -47.06 6.50 7.86
CA ASN A 7 -46.50 6.85 9.17
C ASN A 7 -45.07 7.43 9.23
N TRP A 8 -44.59 8.09 8.16
CA TRP A 8 -43.31 8.84 8.19
C TRP A 8 -43.20 9.85 9.36
N ASP A 9 -44.32 10.46 9.75
CA ASP A 9 -44.38 11.44 10.83
C ASP A 9 -44.26 10.82 12.24
N GLU A 10 -44.35 9.49 12.37
CA GLU A 10 -44.25 8.76 13.64
C GLU A 10 -42.82 8.27 13.93
N LEU A 11 -41.92 8.33 12.96
CA LEU A 11 -40.51 7.96 13.11
C LEU A 11 -39.73 9.06 13.84
N ASP A 12 -38.76 8.66 14.66
CA ASP A 12 -37.78 9.60 15.19
C ASP A 12 -36.73 9.99 14.13
N GLU A 13 -35.91 10.98 14.45
CA GLU A 13 -34.95 11.53 13.46
C GLU A 13 -33.83 10.55 13.10
N GLU A 14 -33.46 9.64 14.01
CA GLU A 14 -32.44 8.61 13.75
C GLU A 14 -33.00 7.53 12.81
N GLU A 15 -34.25 7.14 13.00
CA GLU A 15 -34.97 6.22 12.12
C GLU A 15 -35.19 6.82 10.72
N LYS A 16 -35.51 8.12 10.63
CA LYS A 16 -35.65 8.81 9.34
C LYS A 16 -34.32 8.88 8.60
N GLU A 17 -33.22 9.19 9.29
CA GLU A 17 -31.88 9.27 8.70
C GLU A 17 -31.42 7.89 8.19
N ALA A 18 -31.67 6.82 8.95
CA ALA A 18 -31.41 5.45 8.51
C ALA A 18 -32.24 5.07 7.27
N MET A 19 -33.51 5.49 7.22
CA MET A 19 -34.39 5.23 6.08
C MET A 19 -34.01 6.04 4.83
N GLU A 20 -33.54 7.27 4.97
CA GLU A 20 -32.99 8.04 3.84
C GLU A 20 -31.68 7.42 3.33
N THR A 21 -30.84 6.94 4.24
CA THR A 21 -29.60 6.22 3.90
C THR A 21 -29.91 4.94 3.11
N LEU A 22 -30.92 4.16 3.52
CA LEU A 22 -31.34 2.96 2.80
C LEU A 22 -31.90 3.28 1.40
N LYS A 23 -32.71 4.34 1.26
CA LYS A 23 -33.20 4.81 -0.04
C LYS A 23 -32.06 5.26 -0.96
N PHE A 24 -31.02 5.88 -0.41
CA PHE A 24 -29.82 6.25 -1.16
C PHE A 24 -29.07 5.02 -1.66
N ILE A 25 -28.89 4.01 -0.80
CA ILE A 25 -28.23 2.74 -1.16
C ILE A 25 -29.03 1.99 -2.25
N GLU A 26 -30.36 1.91 -2.14
CA GLU A 26 -31.21 1.25 -3.13
C GLU A 26 -31.12 1.94 -4.50
N LYS A 27 -31.12 3.28 -4.51
CA LYS A 27 -30.96 4.07 -5.75
C LYS A 27 -29.56 3.93 -6.37
N ALA A 28 -28.51 3.83 -5.55
CA ALA A 28 -27.16 3.52 -6.01
C ALA A 28 -27.08 2.11 -6.62
N HIS A 29 -27.80 1.14 -6.06
CA HIS A 29 -27.89 -0.22 -6.57
C HIS A 29 -28.66 -0.28 -7.91
N GLU A 30 -29.77 0.45 -8.07
CA GLU A 30 -30.49 0.55 -9.35
C GLU A 30 -29.60 1.13 -10.47
N LEU A 31 -28.80 2.17 -10.17
CA LEU A 31 -27.87 2.78 -11.11
C LEU A 31 -26.72 1.83 -11.52
N LEU A 32 -26.31 0.93 -10.62
CA LEU A 32 -25.32 -0.11 -10.91
C LEU A 32 -25.88 -1.22 -11.81
N HIS A 33 -27.18 -1.55 -11.70
CA HIS A 33 -27.81 -2.58 -12.54
C HIS A 33 -28.17 -2.10 -13.96
N GLU A 34 -28.35 -0.79 -14.19
CA GLU A 34 -28.58 -0.26 -15.55
C GLU A 34 -27.35 -0.36 -16.47
N HIS A 35 -26.14 -0.52 -15.91
CA HIS A 35 -24.90 -0.66 -16.68
C HIS A 35 -24.63 -2.07 -17.24
N ASP A 36 -25.30 -3.12 -16.72
CA ASP A 36 -25.09 -4.51 -17.16
C ASP A 36 -25.95 -4.94 -18.37
N HIS A 37 -26.77 -4.03 -18.92
CA HIS A 37 -27.68 -4.35 -20.03
C HIS A 37 -27.37 -3.72 -21.39
N LEU A 38 -26.20 -3.10 -21.59
CA LEU A 38 -25.73 -2.71 -22.92
C LEU A 38 -24.73 -3.72 -23.50
N GLY A 39 -25.26 -4.88 -23.89
CA GLY A 39 -24.55 -5.84 -24.71
C GLY A 39 -24.29 -5.28 -26.12
N PHE A 40 -23.03 -5.21 -26.53
CA PHE A 40 -22.65 -5.12 -27.94
C PHE A 40 -22.12 -6.46 -28.42
N GLY A 41 -22.93 -7.08 -29.28
CA GLY A 41 -22.63 -8.34 -29.96
C GLY A 41 -21.58 -8.20 -31.06
N ALA A 42 -21.11 -9.37 -31.47
CA ALA A 42 -20.14 -9.63 -32.51
C ALA A 42 -20.38 -8.87 -33.82
N ALA A 43 -19.29 -8.40 -34.43
CA ALA A 43 -19.17 -8.26 -35.87
C ALA A 43 -17.79 -8.79 -36.29
N VAL A 44 -17.86 -9.86 -37.08
CA VAL A 44 -16.79 -10.49 -37.85
C VAL A 44 -16.49 -9.56 -39.03
N ASP A 45 -15.21 -9.33 -39.34
CA ASP A 45 -14.83 -8.94 -40.70
C ASP A 45 -13.57 -9.69 -41.14
N GLU A 46 -13.77 -10.44 -42.22
CA GLU A 46 -12.77 -11.18 -42.99
C GLU A 46 -12.01 -10.21 -43.89
N HIS A 47 -10.68 -10.38 -43.99
CA HIS A 47 -10.00 -10.10 -45.25
C HIS A 47 -8.78 -11.02 -45.43
N GLU A 48 -8.88 -11.85 -46.47
CA GLU A 48 -7.85 -12.76 -46.98
C GLU A 48 -6.71 -12.06 -47.74
N ALA A 49 -5.60 -12.80 -47.79
CA ALA A 49 -4.73 -13.08 -48.94
C ALA A 49 -3.32 -12.46 -48.99
N ASP A 50 -2.35 -13.38 -48.82
CA ASP A 50 -1.13 -13.61 -49.62
C ASP A 50 -0.14 -12.47 -49.90
N ASP A 51 1.11 -12.64 -49.47
CA ASP A 51 2.15 -13.11 -50.40
C ASP A 51 3.40 -13.62 -49.67
N ALA A 52 3.94 -14.74 -50.13
CA ALA A 52 5.12 -15.40 -49.61
C ALA A 52 6.38 -14.93 -50.36
N ARG A 53 7.48 -14.63 -49.65
CA ARG A 53 8.83 -14.83 -50.22
C ARG A 53 9.83 -15.35 -49.18
N VAL A 54 10.25 -16.57 -49.48
CA VAL A 54 11.42 -17.31 -49.02
C VAL A 54 12.70 -16.53 -49.30
N PHE A 55 13.62 -16.48 -48.33
CA PHE A 55 15.06 -16.58 -48.57
C PHE A 55 15.70 -17.30 -47.37
N ASP A 56 16.16 -18.51 -47.66
CA ASP A 56 17.11 -19.30 -46.88
C ASP A 56 18.51 -18.84 -47.30
N ASP A 57 19.45 -18.77 -46.35
CA ASP A 57 20.83 -19.21 -46.54
C ASP A 57 21.57 -19.23 -45.19
N ASN A 58 22.05 -20.43 -44.88
CA ASN A 58 22.95 -20.79 -43.79
C ASN A 58 24.30 -20.07 -43.86
N GLU A 59 24.92 -19.80 -42.70
CA GLU A 59 26.28 -20.31 -42.45
C GLU A 59 26.65 -20.26 -40.95
N GLU A 60 26.97 -21.44 -40.42
CA GLU A 60 27.60 -21.67 -39.12
C GLU A 60 29.08 -21.26 -39.17
N VAL A 61 29.59 -20.57 -38.14
CA VAL A 61 30.98 -20.73 -37.71
C VAL A 61 31.04 -20.76 -36.19
N ALA A 62 31.31 -21.96 -35.67
CA ALA A 62 31.75 -22.19 -34.30
C ALA A 62 33.24 -21.86 -34.16
N VAL A 63 33.62 -21.17 -33.09
CA VAL A 63 35.02 -21.17 -32.60
C VAL A 63 34.98 -21.37 -31.09
N GLN A 64 35.48 -22.54 -30.68
CA GLN A 64 35.86 -22.87 -29.30
C GLN A 64 37.31 -22.44 -29.06
N TYR A 65 37.61 -21.96 -27.86
CA TYR A 65 38.94 -22.12 -27.24
C TYR A 65 38.79 -22.37 -25.73
N GLU A 66 39.43 -23.42 -25.24
CA GLU A 66 39.59 -23.77 -23.83
C GLU A 66 40.90 -23.17 -23.25
N LYS A 67 40.82 -22.84 -21.95
CA LYS A 67 41.83 -22.93 -20.86
C LYS A 67 43.23 -22.28 -20.99
N GLU A 68 43.61 -21.47 -19.99
CA GLU A 68 44.48 -21.88 -18.85
C GLU A 68 44.69 -20.75 -17.82
N GLU A 69 45.24 -21.13 -16.65
CA GLU A 69 45.23 -20.47 -15.34
C GLU A 69 46.35 -19.43 -15.08
N GLU A 70 46.22 -18.77 -13.90
CA GLU A 70 47.26 -18.26 -12.97
C GLU A 70 47.60 -16.75 -12.85
N LYS A 71 47.21 -16.25 -11.65
CA LYS A 71 47.96 -15.49 -10.60
C LYS A 71 48.67 -14.13 -10.85
N GLU A 72 48.29 -13.24 -9.92
CA GLU A 72 49.07 -12.29 -9.09
C GLU A 72 49.61 -10.94 -9.62
N GLU A 73 49.14 -9.91 -8.91
CA GLU A 73 49.79 -8.67 -8.45
C GLU A 73 50.56 -7.75 -9.44
N SER A 74 50.04 -6.54 -9.65
CA SER A 74 50.46 -5.34 -8.88
C SER A 74 50.18 -4.00 -9.58
N LYS A 75 49.84 -2.99 -8.75
CA LYS A 75 50.07 -1.53 -8.85
C LYS A 75 49.42 -0.69 -9.98
N ALA A 76 48.43 0.08 -9.53
CA ALA A 76 48.21 1.53 -9.69
C ALA A 76 48.83 2.27 -10.90
N VAL A 77 48.00 3.05 -11.61
CA VAL A 77 48.06 4.54 -11.69
C VAL A 77 46.93 5.06 -12.60
N GLU A 78 46.21 6.06 -12.06
CA GLU A 78 45.50 7.19 -12.70
C GLU A 78 44.72 7.05 -14.02
N ALA A 79 43.41 7.37 -13.95
CA ALA A 79 42.80 8.58 -14.52
C ALA A 79 41.34 8.28 -14.93
N ALA A 80 40.39 8.72 -14.10
CA ALA A 80 38.97 8.73 -14.43
C ALA A 80 38.65 9.98 -15.28
N PRO A 81 37.97 9.87 -16.43
CA PRO A 81 37.26 10.99 -16.99
C PRO A 81 35.83 11.06 -16.41
N GLN A 82 35.41 12.30 -16.25
CA GLN A 82 34.16 12.76 -15.68
C GLN A 82 32.97 12.54 -16.63
N LYS A 83 31.78 12.64 -16.01
CA LYS A 83 30.48 13.02 -16.59
C LYS A 83 29.78 12.02 -17.51
N ALA A 84 28.78 11.35 -16.93
CA ALA A 84 27.48 11.17 -17.58
C ALA A 84 26.43 11.85 -16.70
N GLU A 85 26.20 13.14 -16.94
CA GLU A 85 24.91 13.77 -16.68
C GLU A 85 23.98 13.22 -17.77
N GLU A 86 23.18 12.20 -17.45
CA GLU A 86 22.11 11.74 -18.34
C GLU A 86 20.75 12.10 -17.74
N SER A 87 20.07 12.91 -18.53
CA SER A 87 18.70 13.38 -18.43
C SER A 87 17.70 12.24 -18.25
N PHE A 88 16.93 12.29 -17.16
CA PHE A 88 15.66 11.56 -17.06
C PHE A 88 14.58 12.39 -17.73
N GLU A 89 14.29 12.12 -19.00
CA GLU A 89 13.06 12.55 -19.63
C GLU A 89 11.90 11.65 -19.19
N ALA A 90 10.85 12.34 -18.72
CA ALA A 90 9.50 11.93 -18.40
C ALA A 90 9.09 10.46 -18.68
N ALA A 91 8.91 9.71 -17.60
CA ALA A 91 8.00 8.56 -17.63
C ALA A 91 6.60 9.05 -18.02
N HIS A 92 6.04 8.43 -19.06
CA HIS A 92 4.70 8.68 -19.58
C HIS A 92 3.68 8.73 -18.43
N ALA A 93 2.97 9.86 -18.36
CA ALA A 93 1.79 10.02 -17.53
C ALA A 93 0.77 8.93 -17.90
N ILE A 94 0.49 8.06 -16.95
CA ILE A 94 -0.66 7.16 -17.03
C ILE A 94 -1.88 8.05 -16.89
N ASN A 95 -2.66 8.18 -17.96
CA ASN A 95 -3.94 8.88 -17.97
C ASN A 95 -4.77 8.44 -16.76
N LEU A 96 -4.92 9.40 -15.86
CA LEU A 96 -5.91 9.45 -14.79
C LEU A 96 -7.17 9.97 -15.47
N ASP A 97 -8.15 9.10 -15.71
CA ASP A 97 -9.57 9.47 -15.83
C ASP A 97 -10.35 8.15 -15.90
N GLU A 98 -11.11 7.85 -14.85
CA GLU A 98 -12.49 7.33 -14.93
C GLU A 98 -13.08 7.29 -13.50
N GLU A 99 -14.14 8.07 -13.34
CA GLU A 99 -14.86 8.39 -12.11
C GLU A 99 -15.66 7.19 -11.60
N GLY A 100 -15.09 6.44 -10.66
CA GLY A 100 -15.90 5.71 -9.67
C GLY A 100 -16.36 6.69 -8.58
N PRO A 101 -17.50 6.46 -7.92
CA PRO A 101 -17.93 7.33 -6.83
C PRO A 101 -16.91 7.26 -5.69
N SER A 102 -16.13 8.34 -5.51
CA SER A 102 -15.29 8.50 -4.32
C SER A 102 -16.20 8.85 -3.15
N LEU A 103 -16.07 8.15 -2.02
CA LEU A 103 -16.83 8.40 -0.80
C LEU A 103 -16.33 9.66 -0.06
N GLY A 104 -15.97 10.71 -0.81
CA GLY A 104 -15.93 12.07 -0.32
C GLY A 104 -14.57 12.61 0.10
N PHE A 105 -13.48 11.83 0.15
CA PHE A 105 -12.17 12.39 0.51
C PHE A 105 -11.68 13.43 -0.51
N ASP A 106 -11.82 13.15 -1.82
CA ASP A 106 -11.52 14.11 -2.89
C ASP A 106 -12.49 15.31 -2.94
N LEU A 107 -13.66 15.18 -2.31
CA LEU A 107 -14.67 16.23 -2.21
C LEU A 107 -14.51 17.07 -0.93
N ALA A 108 -13.66 16.65 0.01
CA ALA A 108 -13.40 17.36 1.25
C ALA A 108 -12.31 18.41 1.04
N ASP A 109 -12.53 19.61 1.57
CA ASP A 109 -11.50 20.64 1.58
C ASP A 109 -10.26 20.14 2.33
N LEU A 110 -9.08 20.31 1.71
CA LEU A 110 -7.82 20.05 2.40
C LEU A 110 -7.72 20.93 3.65
N ALA A 111 -7.22 20.36 4.74
CA ALA A 111 -7.14 21.10 5.99
C ALA A 111 -6.18 22.30 5.87
N GLY A 112 -6.63 23.50 6.21
CA GLY A 112 -5.81 24.70 6.30
C GLY A 112 -5.31 25.27 4.97
N ALA A 113 -4.63 26.40 5.04
CA ALA A 113 -4.14 27.17 3.89
C ALA A 113 -2.74 27.79 4.16
N GLY A 114 -1.97 27.17 5.04
CA GLY A 114 -0.65 27.66 5.44
C GLY A 114 0.41 27.39 4.39
N GLY A 115 1.55 28.09 4.51
CA GLY A 115 2.74 27.78 3.73
C GLY A 115 3.41 26.48 4.22
N LEU A 116 4.40 25.99 3.46
CA LEU A 116 5.09 24.72 3.72
C LEU A 116 5.48 24.50 5.20
N VAL A 117 6.10 25.50 5.83
CA VAL A 117 6.56 25.38 7.22
C VAL A 117 5.38 25.26 8.19
N ASP A 118 4.27 25.95 7.94
CA ASP A 118 3.08 25.85 8.80
C ASP A 118 2.40 24.48 8.66
N GLU A 119 2.34 23.96 7.44
CA GLU A 119 1.80 22.63 7.15
C GLU A 119 2.69 21.53 7.76
N LEU A 120 4.02 21.66 7.69
CA LEU A 120 4.97 20.76 8.35
C LEU A 120 4.83 20.80 9.87
N ARG A 121 4.65 21.99 10.47
CA ARG A 121 4.38 22.13 11.92
C ARG A 121 3.11 21.38 12.30
N ARG A 122 2.05 21.54 11.50
CA ARG A 122 0.77 20.90 11.77
C ARG A 122 0.88 19.37 11.69
N LEU A 123 1.51 18.85 10.63
CA LEU A 123 1.74 17.42 10.49
C LEU A 123 2.62 16.86 11.60
N TYR A 124 3.74 17.52 11.91
CA TYR A 124 4.61 17.13 13.01
C TYR A 124 3.89 17.10 14.36
N SER A 125 3.11 18.15 14.66
CA SER A 125 2.31 18.22 15.89
C SER A 125 1.30 17.07 15.97
N PHE A 126 0.70 16.69 14.84
CA PHE A 126 -0.22 15.56 14.77
C PHE A 126 0.48 14.25 15.08
N VAL A 127 1.52 13.91 14.31
CA VAL A 127 2.19 12.60 14.45
C VAL A 127 2.95 12.46 15.77
N THR A 128 3.30 13.55 16.46
CA THR A 128 3.95 13.47 17.77
C THR A 128 2.96 13.48 18.95
N HIS A 129 1.67 13.75 18.71
CA HIS A 129 0.66 13.82 19.74
C HIS A 129 -0.34 12.67 19.67
N VAL A 130 -0.08 11.61 20.46
CA VAL A 130 -1.01 10.48 20.61
C VAL A 130 -1.90 10.71 21.84
N SER A 131 -3.22 10.73 21.65
CA SER A 131 -4.20 10.85 22.76
C SER A 131 -3.99 9.75 23.81
N ASN A 132 -4.03 10.12 25.09
CA ASN A 132 -3.88 9.16 26.20
C ASN A 132 -5.04 8.17 26.31
N GLU A 133 -6.24 8.55 25.86
CA GLU A 133 -7.47 7.76 26.03
C GLU A 133 -7.41 6.40 25.32
N PHE A 134 -6.71 6.36 24.18
CA PHE A 134 -6.59 5.17 23.35
C PHE A 134 -5.19 4.57 23.37
N ARG A 135 -4.30 4.97 24.29
CA ARG A 135 -2.99 4.33 24.41
C ARG A 135 -3.12 2.89 24.86
N CYS A 136 -2.45 2.00 24.15
CA CYS A 136 -2.23 0.63 24.60
C CYS A 136 -1.25 0.63 25.79
N THR A 137 -1.54 -0.15 26.83
CA THR A 137 -0.63 -0.27 27.98
C THR A 137 0.62 -1.06 27.59
N GLN A 138 1.71 -0.82 28.33
CA GLN A 138 3.01 -1.44 28.02
C GLN A 138 2.99 -2.97 28.12
N ASP A 139 2.10 -3.53 28.93
CA ASP A 139 1.95 -4.98 29.12
C ASP A 139 1.18 -5.66 27.98
N HIS A 140 0.44 -4.87 27.18
CA HIS A 140 -0.39 -5.37 26.08
C HIS A 140 0.14 -4.98 24.70
N ILE A 141 1.02 -3.97 24.60
CA ILE A 141 1.67 -3.61 23.34
C ILE A 141 2.83 -4.57 23.04
N LYS A 142 2.83 -5.15 21.84
CA LYS A 142 3.96 -5.94 21.32
C LYS A 142 4.50 -5.29 20.06
N PHE A 143 5.82 -5.30 19.92
CA PHE A 143 6.51 -4.87 18.71
C PHE A 143 6.76 -6.12 17.86
N VAL A 144 5.80 -6.44 17.00
CA VAL A 144 5.83 -7.64 16.18
C VAL A 144 6.83 -7.46 15.04
N GLY A 145 7.61 -8.49 14.72
CA GLY A 145 8.64 -8.44 13.66
C GLY A 145 10.07 -8.19 14.15
N THR A 146 10.28 -8.06 15.47
CA THR A 146 11.62 -7.90 16.05
C THR A 146 11.76 -8.65 17.37
N ASP A 147 12.98 -9.11 17.67
CA ASP A 147 13.33 -9.69 18.97
C ASP A 147 13.48 -8.61 20.06
N LYS A 148 13.38 -7.33 19.71
CA LYS A 148 13.56 -6.21 20.62
C LYS A 148 12.23 -5.74 21.20
N LYS A 149 12.22 -5.44 22.50
CA LYS A 149 11.06 -4.87 23.19
C LYS A 149 10.87 -3.35 22.96
N TYR A 150 11.44 -2.82 21.89
CA TYR A 150 11.40 -1.40 21.53
C TYR A 150 11.48 -1.23 20.02
N PHE A 151 10.99 -0.10 19.54
CA PHE A 151 10.89 0.19 18.12
C PHE A 151 12.24 0.36 17.40
N MET A 152 12.30 -0.24 16.20
CA MET A 152 13.31 -0.13 15.13
C MET A 152 12.62 -0.42 13.78
N ASP A 153 13.29 -0.17 12.64
CA ASP A 153 12.82 -0.69 11.34
C ASP A 153 12.35 -2.13 11.47
N PHE A 154 11.24 -2.44 10.81
CA PHE A 154 10.58 -3.76 10.81
C PHE A 154 9.93 -4.18 12.13
N SER A 155 9.63 -3.22 13.02
CA SER A 155 8.90 -3.52 14.26
C SER A 155 7.57 -2.79 14.32
N TYR A 156 6.48 -3.54 14.34
CA TYR A 156 5.14 -3.00 14.20
C TYR A 156 4.38 -3.10 15.53
N PRO A 157 4.03 -1.96 16.17
CA PRO A 157 3.36 -1.97 17.45
C PRO A 157 1.89 -2.39 17.31
N ILE A 158 1.55 -3.55 17.86
CA ILE A 158 0.18 -4.07 17.88
C ILE A 158 -0.29 -4.19 19.33
N CYS A 159 -1.52 -3.76 19.61
CA CYS A 159 -2.12 -3.87 20.93
C CYS A 159 -2.92 -5.16 21.07
N PHE A 160 -2.48 -6.04 21.97
CA PHE A 160 -3.11 -7.34 22.26
C PHE A 160 -3.98 -7.34 23.52
N ASP A 161 -4.44 -6.16 23.96
CA ASP A 161 -5.43 -6.07 25.02
C ASP A 161 -6.77 -6.62 24.51
N ARG A 162 -7.12 -7.82 24.96
CA ARG A 162 -8.32 -8.54 24.49
C ARG A 162 -9.63 -7.85 24.86
N ALA A 163 -9.65 -7.03 25.91
CA ALA A 163 -10.88 -6.39 26.36
C ALA A 163 -11.26 -5.21 25.46
N LYS A 164 -10.26 -4.52 24.90
CA LYS A 164 -10.46 -3.26 24.17
C LYS A 164 -9.99 -3.29 22.72
N PHE A 165 -8.91 -3.98 22.41
CA PHE A 165 -8.21 -3.88 21.12
C PHE A 165 -8.22 -5.18 20.30
N TRP A 166 -8.37 -6.35 20.94
CA TRP A 166 -8.07 -7.62 20.28
C TRP A 166 -9.10 -8.72 20.58
N THR A 167 -10.18 -8.73 19.82
CA THR A 167 -11.26 -9.74 19.89
C THR A 167 -11.43 -10.47 18.54
N PRO A 168 -10.52 -11.39 18.17
CA PRO A 168 -10.67 -12.20 16.96
C PRO A 168 -11.97 -13.01 16.99
N ASP A 169 -12.44 -13.37 15.80
CA ASP A 169 -13.58 -14.27 15.66
C ASP A 169 -13.22 -15.65 16.24
N VAL A 170 -14.13 -16.23 17.03
CA VAL A 170 -13.88 -17.50 17.73
C VAL A 170 -13.85 -18.69 16.76
N GLU A 171 -14.60 -18.62 15.66
CA GLU A 171 -14.70 -19.69 14.66
C GLU A 171 -13.70 -19.49 13.53
N LYS A 172 -13.61 -18.26 13.01
CA LYS A 172 -12.78 -17.89 11.85
C LYS A 172 -11.36 -17.47 12.23
N GLY A 173 -11.07 -17.33 13.52
CA GLY A 173 -9.78 -16.85 14.02
C GLY A 173 -9.47 -15.41 13.60
N CYS A 174 -8.18 -15.06 13.55
CA CYS A 174 -7.74 -13.73 13.14
C CYS A 174 -7.32 -13.71 11.64
N LEU A 175 -7.51 -12.58 10.96
CA LEU A 175 -7.05 -12.37 9.57
C LEU A 175 -6.05 -11.22 9.49
N VAL A 176 -4.87 -11.48 8.92
CA VAL A 176 -3.77 -10.51 8.82
C VAL A 176 -3.34 -10.34 7.38
N TYR A 177 -3.31 -9.10 6.91
CA TYR A 177 -2.68 -8.71 5.64
C TYR A 177 -1.41 -7.90 5.92
N SER A 178 -0.33 -8.27 5.25
CA SER A 178 0.97 -7.62 5.40
C SER A 178 1.54 -7.25 4.04
N PHE A 179 1.76 -5.96 3.80
CA PHE A 179 2.29 -5.42 2.56
C PHE A 179 3.73 -4.94 2.73
N GLY A 180 4.59 -5.34 1.78
CA GLY A 180 6.02 -5.04 1.77
C GLY A 180 6.78 -5.89 2.78
N VAL A 181 7.16 -7.09 2.34
CA VAL A 181 7.89 -8.07 3.14
C VAL A 181 9.39 -7.75 3.11
N ASP A 182 9.92 -7.37 1.94
CA ASP A 182 11.33 -7.04 1.69
C ASP A 182 12.33 -8.05 2.30
N ASP A 183 12.10 -9.35 2.08
CA ASP A 183 12.86 -10.48 2.65
C ASP A 183 12.85 -10.55 4.20
N ASN A 184 12.08 -9.72 4.89
CA ASN A 184 11.91 -9.75 6.33
C ASN A 184 10.55 -10.33 6.76
N TRP A 185 10.52 -11.64 6.86
CA TRP A 185 9.34 -12.43 7.24
C TRP A 185 8.98 -12.42 8.72
N LYS A 186 9.76 -11.73 9.58
CA LYS A 186 9.60 -11.86 11.04
C LYS A 186 8.21 -11.46 11.50
N PHE A 187 7.66 -10.39 10.94
CA PHE A 187 6.32 -9.94 11.28
C PHE A 187 5.27 -11.00 10.90
N ASP A 188 5.34 -11.45 9.65
CA ASP A 188 4.36 -12.37 9.06
C ASP A 188 4.36 -13.71 9.80
N GLU A 189 5.55 -14.26 10.07
CA GLU A 189 5.69 -15.52 10.80
C GLU A 189 5.33 -15.40 12.28
N GLU A 190 5.62 -14.28 12.94
CA GLU A 190 5.22 -14.07 14.33
C GLU A 190 3.70 -14.00 14.45
N MET A 191 3.03 -13.33 13.51
CA MET A 191 1.57 -13.32 13.43
C MET A 191 1.00 -14.70 13.10
N ALA A 192 1.63 -15.47 12.20
CA ALA A 192 1.16 -16.81 11.82
C ALA A 192 1.33 -17.85 12.95
N ARG A 193 2.31 -17.64 13.84
CA ARG A 193 2.48 -18.45 15.06
C ARG A 193 1.41 -18.17 16.12
N MET A 194 0.68 -17.06 16.02
CA MET A 194 -0.43 -16.80 16.93
C MET A 194 -1.56 -17.77 16.62
N GLU A 195 -2.10 -18.40 17.66
CA GLU A 195 -3.18 -19.38 17.49
C GLU A 195 -4.34 -18.78 16.69
N GLN A 196 -4.75 -19.51 15.64
CA GLN A 196 -5.90 -19.22 14.78
C GLN A 196 -5.74 -17.99 13.86
N CYS A 197 -4.55 -17.44 13.67
CA CYS A 197 -4.34 -16.37 12.69
C CYS A 197 -4.05 -16.93 11.28
N LYS A 198 -4.81 -16.48 10.29
CA LYS A 198 -4.52 -16.67 8.87
C LYS A 198 -3.80 -15.43 8.35
N VAL A 199 -2.58 -15.60 7.85
CA VAL A 199 -1.71 -14.50 7.42
C VAL A 199 -1.49 -14.55 5.92
N PHE A 200 -1.74 -13.43 5.26
CA PHE A 200 -1.38 -13.19 3.88
C PHE A 200 -0.31 -12.10 3.80
N ALA A 201 0.76 -12.40 3.08
CA ALA A 201 1.88 -11.50 2.86
C ALA A 201 1.97 -11.13 1.38
N PHE A 202 2.21 -9.86 1.09
CA PHE A 202 2.10 -9.28 -0.24
C PHE A 202 3.32 -8.43 -0.55
N ASP A 203 4.07 -8.80 -1.59
CA ASP A 203 5.20 -7.99 -2.06
C ASP A 203 5.49 -8.24 -3.54
N PRO A 204 5.25 -7.25 -4.43
CA PRO A 204 5.50 -7.41 -5.86
C PRO A 204 7.00 -7.41 -6.21
N ASN A 205 7.89 -6.99 -5.30
CA ASN A 205 9.32 -6.82 -5.54
C ASN A 205 10.17 -8.00 -5.05
N MET A 206 9.54 -9.10 -4.63
CA MET A 206 10.17 -10.35 -4.22
C MET A 206 10.27 -11.32 -5.42
N TYR A 207 10.99 -10.90 -6.47
CA TYR A 207 10.93 -11.58 -7.79
C TYR A 207 11.33 -13.07 -7.74
N ASP A 208 12.30 -13.43 -6.90
CA ASP A 208 12.81 -14.81 -6.76
C ASP A 208 12.01 -15.66 -5.75
N GLU A 209 11.09 -15.07 -4.99
CA GLU A 209 10.30 -15.80 -3.98
C GLU A 209 9.17 -16.60 -4.64
N GLU A 210 8.89 -17.80 -4.16
CA GLU A 210 7.75 -18.59 -4.65
C GLU A 210 6.46 -18.18 -3.94
N GLU A 211 5.38 -18.02 -4.72
CA GLU A 211 4.04 -17.75 -4.17
C GLU A 211 3.42 -19.00 -3.55
N GLY A 212 2.53 -18.79 -2.57
CA GLY A 212 1.77 -19.84 -1.91
C GLY A 212 2.05 -19.92 -0.41
N VAL A 213 1.56 -21.01 0.20
CA VAL A 213 1.64 -21.21 1.65
C VAL A 213 3.03 -21.71 2.03
N LYS A 214 3.76 -20.91 2.82
CA LYS A 214 5.07 -21.24 3.37
C LYS A 214 4.93 -22.22 4.55
N GLU A 215 6.04 -22.85 4.96
CA GLU A 215 6.08 -23.76 6.13
C GLU A 215 5.57 -23.10 7.42
N SER A 216 5.75 -21.78 7.55
CA SER A 216 5.24 -20.98 8.68
C SER A 216 3.72 -20.80 8.67
N GLY A 217 3.02 -21.20 7.61
CA GLY A 217 1.57 -20.97 7.42
C GLY A 217 1.20 -19.63 6.77
N VAL A 218 2.18 -18.79 6.44
CA VAL A 218 1.97 -17.53 5.71
C VAL A 218 1.67 -17.83 4.23
N ASP A 219 0.57 -17.31 3.68
CA ASP A 219 0.26 -17.35 2.24
C ASP A 219 0.86 -16.10 1.56
N PHE A 220 1.93 -16.30 0.78
CA PHE A 220 2.64 -15.22 0.12
C PHE A 220 2.18 -15.02 -1.34
N ARG A 221 2.02 -13.76 -1.75
CA ARG A 221 1.64 -13.37 -3.12
C ARG A 221 2.44 -12.16 -3.62
N LYS A 222 2.77 -12.14 -4.91
CA LYS A 222 3.45 -11.02 -5.60
C LYS A 222 2.45 -9.97 -6.07
N ILE A 223 1.61 -9.50 -5.15
CA ILE A 223 0.60 -8.47 -5.40
C ILE A 223 1.01 -7.19 -4.68
N GLY A 224 0.92 -6.04 -5.35
CA GLY A 224 1.10 -4.74 -4.73
C GLY A 224 -0.22 -4.11 -4.27
N ILE A 225 -0.15 -3.20 -3.28
CA ILE A 225 -1.30 -2.40 -2.82
C ILE A 225 -1.21 -0.96 -3.31
N GLY A 226 -2.32 -0.39 -3.79
CA GLY A 226 -2.38 1.00 -4.23
C GLY A 226 -3.78 1.47 -4.61
N LYS A 227 -3.84 2.59 -5.33
CA LYS A 227 -5.08 3.36 -5.56
C LYS A 227 -6.16 2.69 -6.42
N LYS A 228 -5.80 1.68 -7.22
CA LYS A 228 -6.73 1.00 -8.13
C LYS A 228 -6.27 -0.43 -8.43
N ASN A 229 -7.21 -1.26 -8.85
CA ASN A 229 -6.92 -2.60 -9.36
C ASN A 229 -6.35 -2.51 -10.77
N ALA A 230 -5.29 -3.27 -11.06
CA ALA A 230 -4.68 -3.42 -12.39
C ALA A 230 -3.79 -4.66 -12.44
N ASP A 231 -3.74 -5.38 -13.56
CA ASP A 231 -3.06 -6.69 -13.64
C ASP A 231 -1.60 -6.61 -14.09
N ASP A 232 -1.23 -5.57 -14.84
CA ASP A 232 0.10 -5.44 -15.44
C ASP A 232 0.77 -4.11 -15.05
N VAL A 233 1.01 -3.90 -13.76
CA VAL A 233 1.66 -2.66 -13.29
C VAL A 233 3.16 -2.88 -13.12
N LEU A 234 3.94 -2.10 -13.87
CA LEU A 234 5.38 -2.01 -13.70
C LEU A 234 5.72 -1.42 -12.32
N GLN A 235 6.41 -2.19 -11.48
CA GLN A 235 6.80 -1.76 -10.12
C GLN A 235 8.30 -1.51 -10.02
N PRO A 236 8.76 -0.25 -10.01
CA PRO A 236 10.15 0.03 -9.68
C PRO A 236 10.40 -0.34 -8.21
N GLY A 237 11.32 -1.28 -8.00
CA GLY A 237 11.75 -1.72 -6.69
C GLY A 237 13.11 -1.15 -6.29
N LYS A 238 13.38 -1.06 -4.99
CA LYS A 238 14.71 -0.68 -4.46
C LYS A 238 15.84 -1.56 -5.00
N ARG A 239 15.54 -2.83 -5.26
CA ARG A 239 16.52 -3.84 -5.69
C ARG A 239 16.72 -3.88 -7.20
N ASP A 240 16.01 -3.06 -7.99
CA ASP A 240 16.07 -3.10 -9.44
C ASP A 240 17.50 -3.00 -9.98
N TYR A 241 18.41 -2.26 -9.33
CA TYR A 241 19.82 -2.20 -9.74
C TYR A 241 20.51 -3.58 -9.73
N LYS A 242 20.28 -4.39 -8.68
CA LYS A 242 20.85 -5.74 -8.53
C LYS A 242 20.26 -6.69 -9.57
N TYR A 243 18.97 -6.56 -9.84
CA TYR A 243 18.25 -7.38 -10.79
C TYR A 243 18.58 -7.01 -12.24
N ARG A 244 18.77 -5.72 -12.52
CA ARG A 244 19.19 -5.20 -13.82
C ARG A 244 20.50 -5.82 -14.28
N SER A 245 21.50 -5.86 -13.38
CA SER A 245 22.79 -6.51 -13.71
C SER A 245 22.66 -8.01 -13.96
N ARG A 246 21.68 -8.69 -13.36
CA ARG A 246 21.48 -10.15 -13.49
C ARG A 246 20.67 -10.53 -14.73
N PHE A 247 19.71 -9.70 -15.12
CA PHE A 247 18.67 -10.07 -16.08
C PHE A 247 18.61 -9.16 -17.33
N GLY A 248 19.20 -7.97 -17.27
CA GLY A 248 19.00 -6.93 -18.29
C GLY A 248 17.60 -6.30 -18.21
N ASP A 249 17.44 -5.14 -18.86
CA ASP A 249 16.25 -4.30 -18.73
C ASP A 249 14.96 -4.99 -19.19
N GLY A 250 14.98 -5.63 -20.36
CA GLY A 250 13.76 -6.26 -20.92
C GLY A 250 13.22 -7.43 -20.09
N LYS A 251 14.09 -8.16 -19.38
CA LYS A 251 13.65 -9.23 -18.46
C LYS A 251 13.28 -8.66 -17.09
N LEU A 252 13.96 -7.62 -16.62
CA LEU A 252 13.59 -6.89 -15.40
C LEU A 252 12.17 -6.32 -15.50
N ASP A 253 11.81 -5.73 -16.64
CA ASP A 253 10.46 -5.20 -16.85
C ASP A 253 9.40 -6.29 -16.71
N LYS A 254 9.61 -7.45 -17.33
CA LYS A 254 8.66 -8.57 -17.25
C LYS A 254 8.49 -9.11 -15.83
N ILE A 255 9.56 -9.22 -15.05
CA ILE A 255 9.47 -9.76 -13.68
C ILE A 255 8.89 -8.76 -12.68
N ARG A 256 8.98 -7.45 -12.96
CA ARG A 256 8.45 -6.39 -12.10
C ARG A 256 7.07 -5.89 -12.51
N THR A 257 6.55 -6.38 -13.64
CA THR A 257 5.13 -6.27 -13.97
C THR A 257 4.36 -7.23 -13.08
N GLN A 258 3.64 -6.67 -12.11
CA GLN A 258 2.88 -7.42 -11.12
C GLN A 258 1.51 -6.77 -10.90
N PRO A 259 0.50 -7.56 -10.50
CA PRO A 259 -0.82 -7.03 -10.19
C PRO A 259 -0.75 -6.04 -9.03
N MET A 260 -1.57 -5.01 -9.14
CA MET A 260 -1.88 -4.02 -8.11
C MET A 260 -3.33 -4.14 -7.73
N ARG A 261 -3.61 -4.02 -6.43
CA ARG A 261 -4.96 -4.04 -5.89
C ARG A 261 -5.18 -2.89 -4.90
N THR A 262 -6.42 -2.43 -4.85
CA THR A 262 -6.99 -1.77 -3.67
C THR A 262 -7.13 -2.80 -2.55
N LEU A 263 -7.26 -2.37 -1.29
CA LEU A 263 -7.53 -3.31 -0.21
C LEU A 263 -8.85 -4.07 -0.46
N TRP A 264 -9.88 -3.35 -0.93
CA TRP A 264 -11.17 -3.92 -1.28
C TRP A 264 -11.09 -4.98 -2.38
N GLY A 265 -10.40 -4.66 -3.48
CA GLY A 265 -10.20 -5.60 -4.59
C GLY A 265 -9.55 -6.89 -4.12
N LEU A 266 -8.54 -6.79 -3.27
CA LEU A 266 -7.83 -7.96 -2.73
C LEU A 266 -8.71 -8.79 -1.78
N MET A 267 -9.52 -8.14 -0.93
CA MET A 267 -10.48 -8.85 -0.08
C MET A 267 -11.48 -9.66 -0.91
N ARG A 268 -11.98 -9.09 -2.02
CA ARG A 268 -12.90 -9.78 -2.93
C ARG A 268 -12.24 -10.96 -3.64
N GLU A 269 -11.04 -10.77 -4.16
CA GLU A 269 -10.29 -11.84 -4.85
C GLU A 269 -9.96 -13.02 -3.93
N LEU A 270 -9.69 -12.75 -2.66
CA LEU A 270 -9.38 -13.78 -1.66
C LEU A 270 -10.64 -14.32 -0.94
N GLY A 271 -11.83 -13.80 -1.26
CA GLY A 271 -13.09 -14.25 -0.66
C GLY A 271 -13.24 -13.91 0.82
N HIS A 272 -12.67 -12.80 1.28
CA HIS A 272 -12.72 -12.36 2.68
C HIS A 272 -13.73 -11.21 2.92
N THR A 273 -14.79 -11.12 2.12
CA THR A 273 -15.83 -10.08 2.23
C THR A 273 -16.88 -10.38 3.32
N ASP A 274 -16.82 -11.55 3.96
CA ASP A 274 -17.76 -11.97 5.01
C ASP A 274 -17.18 -11.83 6.43
N ARG A 275 -16.10 -11.07 6.56
CA ARG A 275 -15.37 -10.83 7.81
C ARG A 275 -14.59 -9.52 7.74
N ILE A 276 -14.09 -9.08 8.89
CA ILE A 276 -13.13 -7.99 8.99
C ILE A 276 -11.69 -8.51 8.78
N ILE A 277 -10.75 -7.60 8.58
CA ILE A 277 -9.32 -7.83 8.71
C ILE A 277 -8.88 -7.35 10.10
N ASP A 278 -8.27 -8.25 10.89
CA ASP A 278 -7.80 -7.92 12.24
C ASP A 278 -6.59 -7.00 12.20
N VAL A 279 -5.67 -7.23 11.27
CA VAL A 279 -4.46 -6.41 11.10
C VAL A 279 -4.16 -6.19 9.64
N VAL A 280 -3.98 -4.93 9.26
CA VAL A 280 -3.36 -4.52 8.00
C VAL A 280 -2.04 -3.82 8.33
N LYS A 281 -0.92 -4.42 7.93
CA LYS A 281 0.42 -3.82 7.96
C LYS A 281 0.76 -3.26 6.58
N ILE A 282 1.15 -1.99 6.47
CA ILE A 282 1.62 -1.40 5.22
C ILE A 282 3.03 -0.85 5.44
N ASP A 283 4.01 -1.44 4.77
CA ASP A 283 5.39 -0.95 4.73
C ASP A 283 5.87 -0.98 3.29
N ARG A 284 5.46 0.02 2.50
CA ARG A 284 5.67 0.00 1.05
C ARG A 284 6.48 1.21 0.61
N GLU A 285 7.79 1.05 0.67
CA GLU A 285 8.73 2.02 0.13
C GLU A 285 9.12 1.73 -1.33
N GLY A 286 8.97 2.74 -2.18
CA GLY A 286 9.61 2.76 -3.50
C GLY A 286 11.10 3.09 -3.42
N PRO A 287 11.81 3.08 -4.55
CA PRO A 287 13.22 3.48 -4.58
C PRO A 287 13.43 4.89 -4.02
N ARG A 288 12.45 5.80 -4.19
CA ARG A 288 12.53 7.24 -3.86
C ARG A 288 11.17 7.92 -3.63
N LYS A 289 10.13 7.13 -3.36
CA LYS A 289 8.74 7.63 -3.24
C LYS A 289 7.97 6.78 -2.24
N ALA A 290 7.10 7.44 -1.47
CA ALA A 290 6.15 6.80 -0.58
C ALA A 290 4.92 6.31 -1.37
N TYR A 291 4.44 5.10 -1.09
CA TYR A 291 3.20 4.59 -1.66
C TYR A 291 2.03 4.69 -0.67
N GLU A 292 2.33 4.86 0.61
CA GLU A 292 1.35 4.91 1.70
C GLU A 292 0.33 6.03 1.53
N PRO A 293 0.69 7.27 1.10
CA PRO A 293 -0.29 8.31 0.80
C PRO A 293 -1.38 7.85 -0.17
N ALA A 294 -1.03 7.13 -1.24
CA ALA A 294 -2.01 6.67 -2.23
C ALA A 294 -2.90 5.56 -1.69
N VAL A 295 -2.37 4.70 -0.81
CA VAL A 295 -3.14 3.63 -0.16
C VAL A 295 -4.11 4.21 0.86
N LEU A 296 -3.66 5.14 1.71
CA LEU A 296 -4.51 5.81 2.69
C LEU A 296 -5.66 6.57 2.04
N ARG A 297 -5.37 7.27 0.94
CA ARG A 297 -6.39 7.94 0.12
C ARG A 297 -7.46 6.95 -0.33
N ASN A 298 -7.04 5.84 -0.97
CA ASN A 298 -7.99 4.82 -1.44
C ASN A 298 -8.82 4.23 -0.31
N LEU A 299 -8.22 3.90 0.84
CA LEU A 299 -8.96 3.39 2.01
C LEU A 299 -10.08 4.35 2.45
N LEU A 300 -9.82 5.66 2.42
CA LEU A 300 -10.79 6.71 2.78
C LEU A 300 -11.85 6.88 1.70
N GLU A 301 -11.46 6.83 0.43
CA GLU A 301 -12.36 6.99 -0.72
C GLU A 301 -13.30 5.81 -0.93
N ASP A 302 -12.89 4.58 -0.64
CA ASP A 302 -13.74 3.39 -0.80
C ASP A 302 -14.32 2.87 0.53
N GLY A 303 -13.97 3.53 1.65
CA GLY A 303 -14.48 3.20 2.97
C GLY A 303 -13.91 1.91 3.57
N THR A 304 -12.96 1.25 2.90
CA THR A 304 -12.41 -0.06 3.35
C THR A 304 -11.67 0.04 4.69
N TYR A 305 -11.30 1.24 5.16
CA TYR A 305 -10.83 1.42 6.54
C TYR A 305 -11.82 0.85 7.58
N ALA A 306 -13.12 0.82 7.27
CA ALA A 306 -14.17 0.39 8.19
C ALA A 306 -14.07 -1.10 8.54
N CYS A 307 -13.54 -1.94 7.64
CA CYS A 307 -13.32 -3.37 7.89
C CYS A 307 -11.95 -3.71 8.46
N VAL A 308 -11.12 -2.71 8.80
CA VAL A 308 -9.80 -2.94 9.40
C VAL A 308 -9.84 -2.62 10.89
N ARG A 309 -9.47 -3.58 11.74
CA ARG A 309 -9.38 -3.36 13.19
C ARG A 309 -8.08 -2.65 13.60
N HIS A 310 -6.94 -3.20 13.22
CA HIS A 310 -5.63 -2.56 13.41
C HIS A 310 -5.05 -2.18 12.06
N LEU A 311 -4.87 -0.88 11.82
CA LEU A 311 -4.17 -0.37 10.66
C LEU A 311 -2.81 0.16 11.11
N VAL A 312 -1.74 -0.54 10.73
CA VAL A 312 -0.36 -0.19 11.12
C VAL A 312 0.45 0.06 9.86
N PHE A 313 1.09 1.22 9.77
CA PHE A 313 1.87 1.54 8.58
C PHE A 313 3.09 2.40 8.84
N GLU A 314 4.11 2.24 7.99
CA GLU A 314 5.28 3.10 7.92
C GLU A 314 4.96 4.30 7.02
N LEU A 315 4.89 5.50 7.59
CA LEU A 315 4.76 6.73 6.83
C LEU A 315 6.14 7.25 6.45
N HIS A 316 6.48 7.07 5.17
CA HIS A 316 7.74 7.50 4.57
C HIS A 316 7.68 8.96 4.09
N PHE A 317 8.65 9.76 4.51
CA PHE A 317 8.82 11.15 4.07
C PHE A 317 10.13 11.29 3.29
N PHE A 318 10.05 11.19 1.96
CA PHE A 318 11.21 11.39 1.07
C PHE A 318 11.45 12.88 0.80
N GLY A 319 12.72 13.27 0.70
CA GLY A 319 13.09 14.62 0.28
C GLY A 319 13.10 14.83 -1.24
N PRO A 320 13.24 16.09 -1.70
CA PRO A 320 12.94 17.29 -0.94
C PRO A 320 11.44 17.38 -0.61
N ILE A 321 11.10 17.94 0.56
CA ILE A 321 9.71 18.31 0.86
C ILE A 321 9.59 19.81 0.61
N ASP A 322 9.07 20.16 -0.56
CA ASP A 322 8.93 21.54 -1.02
C ASP A 322 7.49 21.92 -1.41
N ASP A 323 6.56 20.95 -1.42
CA ASP A 323 5.14 21.15 -1.69
C ASP A 323 4.30 21.15 -0.40
N ALA A 324 3.67 22.29 -0.11
CA ALA A 324 2.77 22.42 1.02
C ALA A 324 1.50 21.58 0.84
N ASP A 325 1.04 21.38 -0.40
CA ASP A 325 -0.20 20.67 -0.71
C ASP A 325 -0.04 19.17 -0.49
N GLU A 326 1.14 18.60 -0.77
CA GLU A 326 1.47 17.20 -0.45
C GLU A 326 1.46 16.94 1.07
N VAL A 327 2.06 17.87 1.84
CA VAL A 327 2.04 17.81 3.32
C VAL A 327 0.61 17.95 3.83
N ARG A 328 -0.18 18.86 3.24
CA ARG A 328 -1.58 19.11 3.59
C ARG A 328 -2.45 17.90 3.31
N SER A 329 -2.28 17.28 2.13
CA SER A 329 -2.95 16.05 1.72
C SER A 329 -2.64 14.92 2.71
N THR A 330 -1.37 14.73 3.06
CA THR A 330 -0.94 13.72 4.04
C THR A 330 -1.61 13.93 5.40
N PHE A 331 -1.56 15.15 5.93
CA PHE A 331 -2.26 15.49 7.17
C PHE A 331 -3.78 15.23 7.07
N SER A 332 -4.41 15.63 5.96
CA SER A 332 -5.85 15.49 5.79
C SER A 332 -6.28 14.02 5.75
N MET A 333 -5.48 13.12 5.18
CA MET A 333 -5.76 11.68 5.24
C MET A 333 -5.67 11.13 6.66
N LEU A 334 -4.61 11.48 7.40
CA LEU A 334 -4.49 11.06 8.80
C LEU A 334 -5.66 11.59 9.64
N LYS A 335 -6.09 12.83 9.38
CA LYS A 335 -7.25 13.41 10.04
C LYS A 335 -8.56 12.74 9.64
N GLY A 336 -8.70 12.38 8.36
CA GLY A 336 -9.83 11.61 7.83
C GLY A 336 -10.00 10.27 8.54
N LEU A 337 -8.90 9.57 8.87
CA LEU A 337 -8.97 8.35 9.69
C LEU A 337 -9.53 8.63 11.09
N GLU A 338 -9.10 9.72 11.76
CA GLU A 338 -9.66 10.10 13.06
C GLU A 338 -11.15 10.44 13.01
N ASP A 339 -11.53 11.20 11.98
CA ASP A 339 -12.89 11.69 11.79
C ASP A 339 -13.84 10.54 11.41
N ALA A 340 -13.33 9.54 10.69
CA ALA A 340 -13.99 8.26 10.46
C ALA A 340 -14.05 7.35 11.71
N GLY A 341 -13.47 7.79 12.83
CA GLY A 341 -13.59 7.11 14.12
C GLY A 341 -12.41 6.23 14.52
N LEU A 342 -11.40 6.05 13.65
CA LEU A 342 -10.18 5.34 14.03
C LEU A 342 -9.40 6.16 15.07
N LYS A 343 -8.65 5.46 15.92
CA LYS A 343 -7.90 6.05 17.02
C LYS A 343 -6.42 5.74 16.88
N LEU A 344 -5.62 6.77 16.66
CA LEU A 344 -4.17 6.66 16.73
C LEU A 344 -3.78 6.30 18.17
N TYR A 345 -3.32 5.07 18.40
CA TYR A 345 -2.91 4.60 19.73
C TYR A 345 -1.40 4.56 19.92
N ARG A 346 -0.64 4.60 18.81
CA ARG A 346 0.82 4.65 18.82
C ARG A 346 1.32 5.41 17.59
N SER A 347 2.33 6.24 17.82
CA SER A 347 3.13 6.87 16.78
C SER A 347 4.58 6.85 17.22
N GLN A 348 5.49 6.46 16.33
CA GLN A 348 6.90 6.36 16.67
C GLN A 348 7.83 6.61 15.49
N ALA A 349 8.78 7.54 15.65
CA ALA A 349 9.83 7.80 14.67
C ALA A 349 10.86 6.66 14.61
N SER A 350 11.29 6.27 13.40
CA SER A 350 12.29 5.22 13.19
C SER A 350 13.61 5.60 13.84
N LYS A 351 14.21 4.64 14.57
CA LYS A 351 15.50 4.82 15.24
C LYS A 351 16.69 4.49 14.33
N THR A 352 16.44 3.79 13.23
CA THR A 352 17.47 3.34 12.26
C THR A 352 17.63 4.33 11.11
N LYS A 353 16.60 5.15 10.86
CA LYS A 353 16.65 6.30 9.96
C LYS A 353 16.93 7.58 10.75
N SER A 354 17.18 8.69 10.04
CA SER A 354 17.31 10.01 10.66
C SER A 354 16.10 10.25 11.58
N LYS A 355 16.33 10.87 12.75
CA LYS A 355 15.26 11.17 13.69
C LYS A 355 14.77 12.60 13.46
N ILE A 356 13.46 12.79 13.40
CA ILE A 356 12.85 14.13 13.44
C ILE A 356 12.72 14.51 14.92
N GLU A 357 13.57 15.41 15.38
CA GLU A 357 13.52 15.99 16.72
C GLU A 357 12.76 17.32 16.74
N SER A 358 12.64 17.98 15.59
CA SER A 358 11.94 19.24 15.39
C SER A 358 11.36 19.35 13.99
N VAL A 359 10.47 20.33 13.79
CA VAL A 359 9.90 20.62 12.46
C VAL A 359 10.98 21.02 11.45
N ASP A 360 12.04 21.69 11.91
CA ASP A 360 13.14 22.14 11.05
C ASP A 360 13.91 20.95 10.45
N ASP A 361 13.83 19.77 11.06
CA ASP A 361 14.49 18.57 10.53
C ASP A 361 13.88 18.14 9.19
N PHE A 362 12.58 18.29 8.97
CA PHE A 362 11.96 18.04 7.66
C PHE A 362 12.61 18.87 6.55
N LEU A 363 13.00 20.11 6.85
CA LEU A 363 13.64 21.01 5.90
C LEU A 363 15.08 20.58 5.57
N THR A 364 15.67 19.65 6.33
CA THR A 364 17.00 19.07 6.03
C THR A 364 16.96 17.98 4.97
N LEU A 365 15.77 17.46 4.63
CA LEU A 365 15.58 16.58 3.50
C LEU A 365 15.78 17.37 2.19
N LYS A 366 17.02 17.44 1.70
CA LYS A 366 17.38 18.17 0.48
C LYS A 366 17.46 17.28 -0.76
N ASN A 367 17.32 15.96 -0.60
CA ASN A 367 17.33 15.02 -1.71
C ASN A 367 16.51 13.77 -1.37
N GLU A 368 16.08 13.10 -2.43
CA GLU A 368 15.28 11.87 -2.50
C GLU A 368 15.92 10.62 -1.88
N LYS A 369 17.20 10.68 -1.47
CA LYS A 369 17.86 9.58 -0.74
C LYS A 369 17.67 9.71 0.77
N ASN A 370 17.35 10.90 1.25
CA ASN A 370 17.07 11.14 2.65
C ASN A 370 15.58 10.88 2.90
N THR A 371 15.29 10.10 3.94
CA THR A 371 13.92 9.80 4.35
C THR A 371 13.79 9.86 5.87
N PHE A 372 12.65 10.35 6.33
CA PHE A 372 12.18 10.15 7.68
C PHE A 372 11.03 9.15 7.67
N VAL A 373 10.93 8.35 8.74
CA VAL A 373 9.91 7.31 8.84
C VAL A 373 9.24 7.37 10.19
N TYR A 374 7.91 7.33 10.18
CA TYR A 374 7.08 7.14 11.37
C TYR A 374 6.26 5.88 11.23
N VAL A 375 6.22 5.03 12.25
CA VAL A 375 5.24 3.96 12.32
C VAL A 375 4.03 4.44 13.10
N LEU A 376 2.89 4.45 12.43
CA LEU A 376 1.60 4.84 12.98
C LEU A 376 0.74 3.61 13.17
N SER A 377 0.13 3.46 14.34
CA SER A 377 -0.77 2.35 14.65
C SER A 377 -2.12 2.88 15.08
N TRP A 378 -3.12 2.51 14.29
CA TRP A 378 -4.50 2.95 14.40
C TRP A 378 -5.39 1.79 14.81
N PHE A 379 -6.37 2.09 15.64
CA PHE A 379 -7.37 1.15 16.09
C PHE A 379 -8.76 1.61 15.68
N ASN A 380 -9.51 0.77 14.98
CA ASN A 380 -10.94 0.95 14.76
C ASN A 380 -11.72 0.28 15.90
N PRO A 381 -12.41 1.06 16.76
CA PRO A 381 -13.18 0.51 17.87
C PRO A 381 -14.47 -0.21 17.44
N LYS A 382 -14.94 0.00 16.21
CA LYS A 382 -16.18 -0.54 15.69
C LYS A 382 -16.00 -1.02 14.24
N PRO A 383 -15.12 -2.02 13.99
CA PRO A 383 -14.93 -2.50 12.64
C PRO A 383 -16.19 -3.21 12.14
N THR A 384 -16.58 -2.93 10.89
CA THR A 384 -17.75 -3.51 10.23
C THR A 384 -17.33 -4.42 9.10
N ILE A 385 -18.16 -5.40 8.75
CA ILE A 385 -17.93 -6.21 7.56
C ILE A 385 -18.14 -5.30 6.33
N CYS A 386 -17.16 -5.28 5.41
CA CYS A 386 -17.30 -4.58 4.13
C CYS A 386 -18.00 -5.52 3.14
N HIS A 387 -19.13 -5.10 2.58
CA HIS A 387 -19.98 -5.89 1.67
C HIS A 387 -19.74 -5.58 0.20
#